data_AF-A0A3Q3ERA1-F1
#
_entry.id   AF-A0A3Q3ERA1-F1
#
_cell.length_a   1.000
_cell.length_b   1.000
_cell.length_c   1.000
_cell.angle_alpha   90.00
_cell.angle_beta   90.00
_cell.angle_gamma   90.00
#
_symmetry.space_group_name_H-M   'P 1'
#
loop_
_entity.id
_entity.type
_entity.pdbx_description
1 polymer ?
#
loop_
_entity_poly.entity_id
_entity_poly.type
_entity_poly.pdbx_seq_one_letter_code
_entity_poly.pdbx_strand_id
1 'polypeptide(L)'
;MDPDEPPSCSSLTTQQLQQSWRALKRRERPVRLLFEIPSSRIIERNTLNKHVVYEVVVMRSGSFDSKRVSVERRYSDFSHLHQKLLEEFHEELEEVILPRKLLTGNFNPDIISERRLALQDYLAKLYAVRCVRHSLLFATFFTEQEQRRAHSLLRAGQFEPAMELLQTVLQIQEKLLPWQRPTLIVPSLSALAVCYRDLEEPEQAFSVAQRALPAVRRYGLKDYRAAVLQLLLDVGYQLGRPVATFQEELTVLRDAERGEVSSRSLKEIVVQEFI
;
A
#
# COMPACT_ATOMS: atom_id res chain seq x y z
N MET A 1 -31.44 27.77 40.50
CA MET A 1 -30.74 26.49 40.27
C MET A 1 -30.68 26.32 38.78
N ASP A 2 -29.49 26.48 38.21
CA ASP A 2 -29.26 26.53 36.77
C ASP A 2 -29.47 25.16 36.11
N PRO A 3 -30.14 25.08 34.94
CA PRO A 3 -30.48 23.83 34.29
C PRO A 3 -29.36 23.22 33.41
N ASP A 4 -28.13 23.74 33.48
CA ASP A 4 -27.04 23.41 32.53
C ASP A 4 -25.82 22.69 33.16
N GLU A 5 -25.96 22.08 34.34
CA GLU A 5 -24.92 21.20 34.87
C GLU A 5 -24.94 19.82 34.17
N PRO A 6 -23.83 19.33 33.60
CA PRO A 6 -23.77 17.97 33.07
C PRO A 6 -23.95 16.98 34.24
N PRO A 7 -24.76 15.92 34.07
CA PRO A 7 -25.06 15.01 35.16
C PRO A 7 -23.77 14.34 35.66
N SER A 8 -23.50 14.52 36.95
CA SER A 8 -22.43 13.83 37.68
C SER A 8 -22.54 12.31 37.46
N CYS A 9 -21.41 11.68 37.15
CA CYS A 9 -21.26 10.29 36.67
C CYS A 9 -21.66 9.20 37.70
N SER A 10 -22.37 9.56 38.76
CA SER A 10 -22.57 8.72 39.94
C SER A 10 -23.88 7.92 39.94
N SER A 11 -24.67 7.92 38.86
CA SER A 11 -26.00 7.28 38.83
C SER A 11 -26.38 6.63 37.49
N LEU A 12 -25.42 6.12 36.73
CA LEU A 12 -25.72 5.38 35.50
C LEU A 12 -25.86 3.88 35.79
N THR A 13 -26.96 3.29 35.32
CA THR A 13 -27.12 1.82 35.31
C THR A 13 -26.09 1.18 34.37
N THR A 14 -25.73 -0.08 34.60
CA THR A 14 -24.76 -0.83 33.77
C THR A 14 -25.14 -0.82 32.28
N GLN A 15 -26.44 -0.80 31.97
CA GLN A 15 -26.95 -0.72 30.60
C GLN A 15 -26.75 0.67 29.98
N GLN A 16 -27.03 1.73 30.74
CA GLN A 16 -26.77 3.11 30.29
C GLN A 16 -25.28 3.41 30.17
N LEU A 17 -24.44 2.83 31.04
CA LEU A 17 -22.98 2.81 30.87
C LEU A 17 -22.61 2.08 29.58
N GLN A 18 -23.08 0.86 29.33
CA GLN A 18 -22.76 0.16 28.07
C GLN A 18 -23.24 0.93 26.83
N GLN A 19 -24.40 1.58 26.88
CA GLN A 19 -24.92 2.39 25.78
C GLN A 19 -24.13 3.69 25.59
N SER A 20 -23.76 4.39 26.66
CA SER A 20 -22.91 5.59 26.60
C SER A 20 -21.48 5.25 26.18
N TRP A 21 -20.92 4.12 26.63
CA TRP A 21 -19.65 3.59 26.13
C TRP A 21 -19.71 3.18 24.66
N ARG A 22 -20.83 2.60 24.18
CA ARG A 22 -21.06 2.32 22.75
C ARG A 22 -21.24 3.62 21.95
N ALA A 23 -21.90 4.63 22.48
CA ALA A 23 -22.07 5.95 21.88
C ALA A 23 -20.74 6.74 21.84
N LEU A 24 -19.92 6.63 22.89
CA LEU A 24 -18.56 7.17 22.96
C LEU A 24 -17.58 6.45 22.03
N LYS A 25 -17.73 5.12 21.85
CA LYS A 25 -16.99 4.37 20.80
C LYS A 25 -17.49 4.69 19.38
N ARG A 26 -18.77 5.06 19.24
CA ARG A 26 -19.36 5.58 17.99
C ARG A 26 -19.01 7.04 17.71
N ARG A 27 -18.52 7.81 18.69
CA ARG A 27 -17.81 9.06 18.40
C ARG A 27 -16.54 8.68 17.64
N GLU A 28 -16.66 8.76 16.33
CA GLU A 28 -15.71 8.37 15.31
C GLU A 28 -14.29 8.77 15.72
N ARG A 29 -13.54 7.84 16.31
CA ARG A 29 -12.09 8.00 16.32
C ARG A 29 -11.70 7.94 14.85
N PRO A 30 -11.14 9.01 14.27
CA PRO A 30 -10.74 8.96 12.88
C PRO A 30 -9.78 7.79 12.72
N VAL A 31 -10.02 6.94 11.73
CA VAL A 31 -9.09 5.86 11.39
C VAL A 31 -7.75 6.53 11.09
N ARG A 32 -6.69 6.13 11.79
CA ARG A 32 -5.31 6.61 11.60
C ARG A 32 -4.46 5.44 11.18
N LEU A 33 -3.45 5.71 10.37
CA LEU A 33 -2.39 4.76 10.11
C LEU A 33 -1.42 4.74 11.31
N LEU A 34 -1.01 3.55 11.71
CA LEU A 34 -0.04 3.30 12.77
C LEU A 34 1.10 2.46 12.21
N PHE A 35 2.29 2.68 12.76
CA PHE A 35 3.51 1.97 12.38
C PHE A 35 4.09 1.31 13.61
N GLU A 36 4.40 0.03 13.49
CA GLU A 36 5.13 -0.71 14.51
C GLU A 36 6.36 -1.34 13.89
N ILE A 37 7.46 -1.32 14.64
CA ILE A 37 8.68 -2.04 14.28
C ILE A 37 8.92 -3.08 15.37
N PRO A 38 8.21 -4.22 15.33
CA PRO A 38 8.21 -5.21 16.42
C PRO A 38 9.56 -5.92 16.57
N SER A 39 10.29 -6.10 15.47
CA SER A 39 11.47 -6.95 15.43
C SER A 39 12.56 -6.38 14.53
N SER A 40 13.78 -6.84 14.77
CA SER A 40 14.95 -6.54 13.95
C SER A 40 15.84 -7.75 13.89
N ARG A 41 16.51 -7.98 12.76
CA ARG A 41 17.44 -9.09 12.56
C ARG A 41 18.68 -8.66 11.80
N ILE A 42 19.80 -9.32 12.08
CA ILE A 42 21.03 -9.12 11.34
C ILE A 42 21.02 -10.08 10.16
N ILE A 43 21.13 -9.54 8.95
CA ILE A 43 21.34 -10.32 7.72
C ILE A 43 22.83 -10.34 7.45
N GLU A 44 23.38 -11.53 7.28
CA GLU A 44 24.78 -11.74 6.89
C GLU A 44 24.83 -12.83 5.82
N ARG A 45 24.87 -12.42 4.54
CA ARG A 45 25.05 -13.37 3.42
C ARG A 45 26.52 -13.65 3.15
N ASN A 46 27.37 -12.66 3.36
CA ASN A 46 28.83 -12.73 3.34
C ASN A 46 29.37 -11.54 4.17
N THR A 47 30.69 -11.49 4.40
CA THR A 47 31.35 -10.46 5.21
C THR A 47 31.07 -9.02 4.73
N LEU A 48 30.78 -8.83 3.45
CA LEU A 48 30.50 -7.52 2.84
C LEU A 48 29.01 -7.14 2.87
N ASN A 49 28.10 -8.10 3.07
CA ASN A 49 26.65 -7.90 3.06
C ASN A 49 26.02 -8.05 4.45
N LYS A 50 26.75 -7.66 5.49
CA LYS A 50 26.24 -7.64 6.87
C LYS A 50 25.46 -6.36 7.14
N HIS A 51 24.17 -6.46 7.46
CA HIS A 51 23.33 -5.31 7.78
C HIS A 51 22.15 -5.66 8.68
N VAL A 52 21.60 -4.65 9.36
CA VAL A 52 20.40 -4.80 10.20
C VAL A 52 19.17 -4.49 9.36
N VAL A 53 18.16 -5.36 9.46
CA VAL A 53 16.85 -5.20 8.85
C VAL A 53 15.80 -5.10 9.96
N TYR A 54 14.85 -4.20 9.76
CA TYR A 54 13.73 -3.93 10.62
C TYR A 54 12.45 -4.41 9.94
N GLU A 55 11.63 -5.15 10.66
CA GLU A 55 10.28 -5.50 10.22
C GLU A 55 9.36 -4.32 10.49
N VAL A 56 8.78 -3.72 9.46
CA VAL A 56 7.90 -2.55 9.56
C VAL A 56 6.47 -2.97 9.28
N VAL A 57 5.62 -2.94 10.32
CA VAL A 57 4.20 -3.28 10.26
C VAL A 57 3.38 -2.02 10.06
N VAL A 58 2.43 -2.06 9.12
CA VAL A 58 1.48 -0.97 8.85
C VAL A 58 0.08 -1.39 9.29
N MET A 59 -0.59 -0.58 10.10
CA MET A 59 -1.91 -0.89 10.66
C MET A 59 -2.87 0.30 10.60
N ARG A 60 -4.18 0.03 10.56
CA ARG A 60 -5.23 1.06 10.67
C ARG A 60 -5.93 1.00 12.03
N SER A 61 -5.91 2.10 12.77
CA SER A 61 -6.57 2.21 14.08
C SER A 61 -8.09 2.19 13.93
N GLY A 62 -8.79 1.51 14.84
CA GLY A 62 -10.26 1.55 14.90
C GLY A 62 -10.98 0.68 13.85
N SER A 63 -10.25 0.05 12.93
CA SER A 63 -10.72 -1.08 12.14
C SER A 63 -10.18 -2.38 12.74
N PHE A 64 -10.95 -3.47 12.65
CA PHE A 64 -10.39 -4.81 12.88
C PHE A 64 -9.40 -5.09 11.75
N ASP A 65 -8.12 -4.88 12.02
CA ASP A 65 -7.04 -5.16 11.09
C ASP A 65 -6.75 -6.67 11.14
N SER A 66 -7.53 -7.44 10.36
CA SER A 66 -7.48 -8.90 10.38
C SER A 66 -6.19 -9.47 9.80
N LYS A 67 -5.40 -8.68 9.06
CA LYS A 67 -4.19 -9.12 8.38
C LYS A 67 -3.02 -8.20 8.75
N ARG A 68 -2.19 -8.70 9.68
CA ARG A 68 -0.90 -8.09 9.99
C ARG A 68 0.04 -8.31 8.81
N VAL A 69 0.36 -7.23 8.10
CA VAL A 69 1.32 -7.22 6.98
C VAL A 69 2.50 -6.35 7.34
N SER A 70 3.69 -6.79 6.95
CA SER A 70 4.94 -6.09 7.19
C SER A 70 5.81 -6.07 5.95
N VAL A 71 6.75 -5.12 5.94
CA VAL A 71 7.86 -5.07 5.00
C VAL A 71 9.18 -5.01 5.75
N GLU A 72 10.25 -5.37 5.04
CA GLU A 72 11.59 -5.37 5.61
C GLU A 72 12.39 -4.18 5.08
N ARG A 73 12.88 -3.33 6.00
CA ARG A 73 13.68 -2.16 5.65
C ARG A 73 14.94 -2.10 6.48
N ARG A 74 16.06 -1.75 5.85
CA ARG A 74 17.32 -1.41 6.52
C ARG A 74 17.38 0.09 6.77
N TYR A 75 18.26 0.51 7.68
CA TYR A 75 18.42 1.93 8.02
C TYR A 75 18.64 2.83 6.80
N SER A 76 19.41 2.39 5.79
CA SER A 76 19.64 3.22 4.60
C SER A 76 18.39 3.47 3.78
N ASP A 77 17.37 2.61 3.85
CA ASP A 77 16.11 2.82 3.13
C ASP A 77 15.36 3.99 3.74
N PHE A 78 15.34 4.09 5.08
CA PHE A 78 14.79 5.24 5.81
C PHE A 78 15.60 6.52 5.52
N SER A 79 16.93 6.40 5.46
CA SER A 79 17.80 7.52 5.11
C SER A 79 17.54 8.05 3.70
N HIS A 80 17.35 7.16 2.73
CA HIS A 80 17.05 7.52 1.35
C HIS A 80 15.65 8.13 1.21
N LEU A 81 14.65 7.58 1.93
CA LEU A 81 13.33 8.20 2.02
C LEU A 81 13.44 9.63 2.57
N HIS A 82 14.15 9.82 3.68
CA HIS A 82 14.30 11.14 4.31
C HIS A 82 14.91 12.16 3.35
N GLN A 83 15.98 11.77 2.62
CA GLN A 83 16.61 12.64 1.63
C GLN A 83 15.64 13.07 0.53
N LYS A 84 14.92 12.13 -0.08
CA LYS A 84 13.91 12.44 -1.11
C LYS A 84 12.79 13.32 -0.59
N LEU A 85 12.36 13.09 0.65
CA LEU A 85 11.32 13.93 1.26
C LEU A 85 11.81 15.35 1.54
N LEU A 86 13.09 15.53 1.92
CA LEU A 86 13.68 16.85 2.10
C LEU A 86 13.84 17.59 0.77
N GLU A 87 14.02 16.88 -0.36
CA GLU A 87 14.04 17.52 -1.68
C GLU A 87 12.68 18.16 -2.04
N GLU A 88 11.56 17.58 -1.56
CA GLU A 88 10.20 18.06 -1.87
C GLU A 88 9.55 18.90 -0.75
N PHE A 89 9.86 18.63 0.52
CA PHE A 89 9.14 19.14 1.71
C PHE A 89 10.08 19.64 2.81
N HIS A 90 11.16 20.33 2.44
CA HIS A 90 12.20 20.73 3.39
C HIS A 90 11.66 21.57 4.56
N GLU A 91 10.80 22.56 4.29
CA GLU A 91 10.23 23.45 5.32
C GLU A 91 9.34 22.68 6.27
N GLU A 92 8.47 21.80 5.76
CA GLU A 92 7.53 21.04 6.57
C GLU A 92 8.18 19.93 7.41
N LEU A 93 9.45 19.62 7.14
CA LEU A 93 10.23 18.58 7.81
C LEU A 93 11.31 19.12 8.75
N GLU A 94 11.37 20.43 9.00
CA GLU A 94 12.39 21.05 9.87
C GLU A 94 12.45 20.40 11.27
N GLU A 95 11.29 20.06 11.84
CA GLU A 95 11.20 19.43 13.17
C GLU A 95 11.31 17.89 13.15
N VAL A 96 11.30 17.26 11.96
CA VAL A 96 11.27 15.80 11.83
C VAL A 96 12.69 15.26 11.67
N ILE A 97 13.25 14.77 12.78
CA ILE A 97 14.63 14.30 12.83
C ILE A 97 14.72 12.78 12.58
N LEU A 98 15.49 12.38 11.56
CA LEU A 98 15.87 10.98 11.35
C LEU A 98 16.94 10.55 12.39
N PRO A 99 16.84 9.34 12.99
CA PRO A 99 17.89 8.82 13.87
C PRO A 99 19.25 8.79 13.18
N ARG A 100 20.32 9.17 13.89
CA ARG A 100 21.65 9.36 13.28
C ARG A 100 22.24 8.04 12.75
N LYS A 101 22.95 8.14 11.63
CA LYS A 101 23.77 7.06 11.08
C LYS A 101 24.97 6.81 12.01
N LEU A 102 25.21 5.55 12.35
CA LEU A 102 26.38 5.14 13.13
C LEU A 102 27.39 4.48 12.20
N LEU A 103 28.66 4.88 12.29
CA LEU A 103 29.75 4.33 11.50
C LEU A 103 30.34 3.06 12.13
N THR A 104 30.22 2.92 13.46
CA THR A 104 30.69 1.76 14.23
C THR A 104 29.63 1.37 15.27
N GLY A 105 29.68 0.13 15.77
CA GLY A 105 28.78 -0.35 16.81
C GLY A 105 27.33 -0.58 16.38
N ASN A 106 27.00 -0.45 15.08
CA ASN A 106 25.64 -0.59 14.56
C ASN A 106 25.03 -2.01 14.68
N PHE A 107 25.81 -2.98 15.17
CA PHE A 107 25.38 -4.35 15.47
C PHE A 107 25.21 -4.60 16.98
N ASN A 108 25.48 -3.61 17.84
CA ASN A 108 25.20 -3.71 19.27
C ASN A 108 23.67 -3.82 19.47
N PRO A 109 23.18 -4.80 20.25
CA PRO A 109 21.76 -5.05 20.42
C PRO A 109 21.00 -3.88 21.05
N ASP A 110 21.60 -3.16 21.99
CA ASP A 110 20.98 -2.00 22.65
C ASP A 110 20.80 -0.86 21.64
N ILE A 111 21.83 -0.60 20.83
CA ILE A 111 21.80 0.39 19.75
C ILE A 111 20.75 0.03 18.69
N ILE A 112 20.64 -1.25 18.33
CA ILE A 112 19.61 -1.73 17.40
C ILE A 112 18.21 -1.50 17.99
N SER A 113 18.02 -1.81 19.28
CA SER A 113 16.74 -1.64 19.97
C SER A 113 16.32 -0.18 20.09
N GLU A 114 17.24 0.70 20.50
CA GLU A 114 17.01 2.15 20.57
C GLU A 114 16.68 2.72 19.19
N ARG A 115 17.47 2.36 18.16
CA ARG A 115 17.21 2.81 16.79
C ARG A 115 15.88 2.30 16.26
N ARG A 116 15.48 1.06 16.57
CA ARG A 116 14.19 0.49 16.18
C ARG A 116 13.03 1.35 16.70
N LEU A 117 13.06 1.72 17.98
CA LEU A 117 12.06 2.60 18.59
C LEU A 117 12.08 4.01 17.96
N ALA A 118 13.27 4.55 17.73
CA ALA A 118 13.43 5.87 17.11
C ALA A 118 12.95 5.91 15.65
N LEU A 119 13.14 4.84 14.87
CA LEU A 119 12.61 4.70 13.51
C LEU A 119 11.08 4.57 13.49
N GLN A 120 10.50 3.89 14.49
CA GLN A 120 9.05 3.81 14.65
C GLN A 120 8.44 5.20 14.91
N ASP A 121 9.02 5.95 15.85
CA ASP A 121 8.63 7.33 16.15
C ASP A 121 8.83 8.26 14.94
N TYR A 122 9.93 8.10 14.21
CA TYR A 122 10.19 8.83 12.96
C TYR A 122 9.09 8.62 11.91
N LEU A 123 8.63 7.38 11.67
CA LEU A 123 7.52 7.12 10.74
C LEU A 123 6.21 7.78 11.21
N ALA A 124 5.95 7.77 12.52
CA ALA A 124 4.78 8.45 13.09
C ALA A 124 4.85 9.97 12.89
N LYS A 125 6.03 10.58 13.08
CA LYS A 125 6.28 12.01 12.83
C LYS A 125 6.13 12.38 11.35
N LEU A 126 6.72 11.61 10.44
CA LEU A 126 6.51 11.81 8.99
C LEU A 126 5.03 11.77 8.62
N TYR A 127 4.30 10.78 9.13
CA TYR A 127 2.88 10.65 8.84
C TYR A 127 2.03 11.78 9.44
N ALA A 128 2.46 12.39 10.55
CA ALA A 128 1.79 13.56 11.12
C ALA A 128 1.85 14.76 10.15
N VAL A 129 2.92 14.89 9.36
CA VAL A 129 3.07 15.94 8.34
C VAL A 129 2.16 15.67 7.14
N ARG A 130 1.24 16.59 6.84
CA ARG A 130 0.14 16.37 5.88
C ARG A 130 0.63 16.16 4.45
N CYS A 131 1.57 16.95 3.95
CA CYS A 131 2.08 16.83 2.58
C CYS A 131 2.79 15.48 2.38
N VAL A 132 3.68 15.12 3.30
CA VAL A 132 4.38 13.83 3.33
C VAL A 132 3.40 12.65 3.35
N ARG A 133 2.38 12.70 4.21
CA ARG A 133 1.34 11.66 4.31
C ARG A 133 0.66 11.33 2.97
N HIS A 134 0.45 12.35 2.14
CA HIS A 134 -0.20 12.21 0.83
C HIS A 134 0.80 12.09 -0.33
N SER A 135 2.10 12.18 -0.06
CA SER A 135 3.14 12.00 -1.05
C SER A 135 3.24 10.53 -1.45
N LEU A 136 3.50 10.29 -2.74
CA LEU A 136 3.78 8.97 -3.25
C LEU A 136 5.08 8.42 -2.67
N LEU A 137 6.08 9.28 -2.38
CA LEU A 137 7.36 8.88 -1.77
C LEU A 137 7.17 8.13 -0.44
N PHE A 138 6.22 8.60 0.38
CA PHE A 138 5.90 7.95 1.64
C PHE A 138 5.21 6.61 1.44
N ALA A 139 4.28 6.52 0.49
CA ALA A 139 3.58 5.27 0.18
C ALA A 139 4.52 4.21 -0.41
N THR A 140 5.36 4.60 -1.37
CA THR A 140 6.29 3.69 -2.06
C THR A 140 7.38 3.15 -1.16
N PHE A 141 7.74 3.86 -0.08
CA PHE A 141 8.61 3.32 0.96
C PHE A 141 8.11 1.96 1.49
N PHE A 142 6.80 1.74 1.57
CA PHE A 142 6.23 0.50 2.10
C PHE A 142 5.99 -0.58 1.04
N THR A 143 6.14 -0.30 -0.26
CA THR A 143 5.72 -1.26 -1.29
C THR A 143 6.64 -1.39 -2.50
N GLU A 144 7.48 -0.40 -2.78
CA GLU A 144 8.24 -0.36 -4.04
C GLU A 144 9.24 -1.50 -4.17
N GLN A 145 9.95 -1.85 -3.09
CA GLN A 145 10.94 -2.94 -3.12
C GLN A 145 10.25 -4.28 -3.40
N GLU A 146 9.12 -4.53 -2.77
CA GLU A 146 8.29 -5.72 -2.94
C GLU A 146 7.70 -5.77 -4.34
N GLN A 147 7.19 -4.65 -4.86
CA GLN A 147 6.72 -4.54 -6.24
C GLN A 147 7.84 -4.84 -7.24
N ARG A 148 8.99 -4.19 -7.13
CA ARG A 148 10.15 -4.45 -8.01
C ARG A 148 10.52 -5.93 -8.04
N ARG A 149 10.55 -6.57 -6.87
CA ARG A 149 10.82 -8.01 -6.75
C ARG A 149 9.71 -8.85 -7.40
N ALA A 150 8.45 -8.53 -7.16
CA ALA A 150 7.32 -9.24 -7.76
C ALA A 150 7.32 -9.13 -9.29
N HIS A 151 7.56 -7.95 -9.84
CA HIS A 151 7.67 -7.74 -11.29
C HIS A 151 8.89 -8.46 -11.88
N SER A 152 9.99 -8.56 -11.13
CA SER A 152 11.13 -9.40 -11.52
C SER A 152 10.77 -10.90 -11.57
N LEU A 153 9.98 -11.39 -10.61
CA LEU A 153 9.52 -12.79 -10.57
C LEU A 153 8.54 -13.08 -11.72
N LEU A 154 7.61 -12.16 -11.99
CA LEU A 154 6.70 -12.16 -13.14
C LEU A 154 7.47 -12.28 -14.46
N ARG A 155 8.52 -11.48 -14.65
CA ARG A 155 9.40 -11.55 -15.83
C ARG A 155 10.14 -12.89 -15.95
N ALA A 156 10.47 -13.51 -14.81
CA ALA A 156 11.08 -14.83 -14.76
C ALA A 156 10.06 -15.98 -14.89
N GLY A 157 8.77 -15.68 -15.10
CA GLY A 157 7.69 -16.69 -15.20
C GLY A 157 7.30 -17.32 -13.86
N GLN A 158 7.79 -16.81 -12.73
CA GLN A 158 7.46 -17.31 -11.40
C GLN A 158 6.19 -16.61 -10.88
N PHE A 159 5.03 -17.05 -11.37
CA PHE A 159 3.76 -16.37 -11.10
C PHE A 159 3.24 -16.56 -9.66
N GLU A 160 3.37 -17.75 -9.06
CA GLU A 160 2.90 -17.99 -7.68
C GLU A 160 3.68 -17.13 -6.66
N PRO A 161 5.03 -17.11 -6.65
CA PRO A 161 5.77 -16.27 -5.71
C PRO A 161 5.56 -14.77 -5.95
N ALA A 162 5.35 -14.37 -7.22
CA ALA A 162 5.01 -12.98 -7.54
C ALA A 162 3.62 -12.60 -7.00
N MET A 163 2.64 -13.49 -7.15
CA MET A 163 1.28 -13.30 -6.66
C MET A 163 1.25 -13.11 -5.14
N GLU A 164 1.91 -13.99 -4.38
CA GLU A 164 1.98 -13.88 -2.91
C GLU A 164 2.53 -12.51 -2.47
N LEU A 165 3.62 -12.07 -3.10
CA LEU A 165 4.23 -10.79 -2.78
C LEU A 165 3.33 -9.61 -3.16
N LEU A 166 2.65 -9.67 -4.31
CA LEU A 166 1.70 -8.64 -4.74
C LEU A 166 0.45 -8.58 -3.86
N GLN A 167 -0.01 -9.72 -3.30
CA GLN A 167 -1.10 -9.72 -2.33
C GLN A 167 -0.70 -9.00 -1.04
N THR A 168 0.53 -9.18 -0.55
CA THR A 168 1.05 -8.42 0.59
C THR A 168 1.12 -6.93 0.26
N VAL A 169 1.65 -6.57 -0.90
CA VAL A 169 1.70 -5.18 -1.39
C VAL A 169 0.31 -4.57 -1.42
N LEU A 170 -0.66 -5.24 -2.04
CA LEU A 170 -2.02 -4.73 -2.17
C LEU A 170 -2.66 -4.48 -0.80
N GLN A 171 -2.47 -5.38 0.17
CA GLN A 171 -2.97 -5.20 1.53
C GLN A 171 -2.38 -3.96 2.20
N ILE A 172 -1.09 -3.68 2.00
CA ILE A 172 -0.45 -2.46 2.50
C ILE A 172 -1.04 -1.23 1.80
N GLN A 173 -1.13 -1.24 0.46
CA GLN A 173 -1.69 -0.14 -0.31
C GLN A 173 -3.14 0.16 0.09
N GLU A 174 -3.97 -0.85 0.34
CA GLU A 174 -5.33 -0.69 0.84
C GLU A 174 -5.41 -0.01 2.21
N LYS A 175 -4.42 -0.24 3.07
CA LYS A 175 -4.30 0.49 4.34
C LYS A 175 -3.92 1.96 4.12
N LEU A 176 -3.13 2.25 3.08
CA LEU A 176 -2.70 3.60 2.70
C LEU A 176 -3.74 4.40 1.90
N LEU A 177 -4.66 3.72 1.19
CA LEU A 177 -5.64 4.33 0.28
C LEU A 177 -6.40 5.55 0.82
N PRO A 178 -6.83 5.63 2.11
CA PRO A 178 -7.53 6.80 2.61
C PRO A 178 -6.74 8.12 2.51
N TRP A 179 -5.41 8.05 2.38
CA TRP A 179 -4.51 9.20 2.25
C TRP A 179 -3.80 9.26 0.90
N GLN A 180 -4.17 8.39 -0.04
CA GLN A 180 -3.50 8.23 -1.32
C GLN A 180 -4.50 8.30 -2.47
N ARG A 181 -4.00 8.55 -3.68
CA ARG A 181 -4.86 8.51 -4.86
C ARG A 181 -5.32 7.07 -5.10
N PRO A 182 -6.59 6.83 -5.50
CA PRO A 182 -7.06 5.47 -5.81
C PRO A 182 -6.28 4.78 -6.94
N THR A 183 -5.48 5.51 -7.71
CA THR A 183 -4.57 4.97 -8.72
C THR A 183 -3.42 4.15 -8.13
N LEU A 184 -3.11 4.29 -6.83
CA LEU A 184 -1.99 3.60 -6.17
C LEU A 184 -2.05 2.08 -6.33
N ILE A 185 -3.23 1.48 -6.28
CA ILE A 185 -3.43 0.03 -6.33
C ILE A 185 -3.46 -0.55 -7.75
N VAL A 186 -3.58 0.30 -8.78
CA VAL A 186 -3.81 -0.15 -10.17
C VAL A 186 -2.67 -1.03 -10.68
N PRO A 187 -1.39 -0.67 -10.51
CA PRO A 187 -0.27 -1.54 -10.91
C PRO A 187 -0.33 -2.92 -10.26
N SER A 188 -0.55 -2.98 -8.94
CA SER A 188 -0.57 -4.24 -8.19
C SER A 188 -1.78 -5.11 -8.53
N LEU A 189 -2.96 -4.54 -8.71
CA LEU A 189 -4.14 -5.28 -9.20
C LEU A 189 -3.91 -5.81 -10.61
N SER A 190 -3.31 -5.00 -11.49
CA SER A 190 -3.02 -5.41 -12.87
C SER A 190 -2.02 -6.56 -12.92
N ALA A 191 -0.95 -6.47 -12.13
CA ALA A 191 0.05 -7.53 -12.01
C ALA A 191 -0.54 -8.82 -11.43
N LEU A 192 -1.41 -8.72 -10.40
CA LEU A 192 -2.12 -9.87 -9.84
C LEU A 192 -3.05 -10.52 -10.87
N ALA A 193 -3.80 -9.73 -11.66
CA ALA A 193 -4.67 -10.25 -12.69
C ALA A 193 -3.89 -11.02 -13.77
N VAL A 194 -2.69 -10.55 -14.12
CA VAL A 194 -1.77 -11.28 -15.02
C VAL A 194 -1.30 -12.58 -14.38
N CYS A 195 -0.89 -12.57 -13.10
CA CYS A 195 -0.50 -13.79 -12.40
C CYS A 195 -1.62 -14.83 -12.40
N TYR A 196 -2.84 -14.46 -11.98
CA TYR A 196 -3.97 -15.38 -11.92
C TYR A 196 -4.33 -15.96 -13.28
N ARG A 197 -4.31 -15.13 -14.33
CA ARG A 197 -4.57 -15.61 -15.69
C ARG A 197 -3.53 -16.64 -16.13
N ASP A 198 -2.25 -16.37 -15.86
CA ASP A 198 -1.14 -17.25 -16.26
C ASP A 198 -1.02 -18.50 -15.35
N LEU A 199 -1.68 -18.50 -14.18
CA LEU A 199 -1.86 -19.66 -13.29
C LEU A 199 -3.14 -20.45 -13.59
N GLU A 200 -3.86 -20.12 -14.67
CA GLU A 200 -5.12 -20.77 -15.05
C GLU A 200 -6.23 -20.64 -13.98
N GLU A 201 -6.24 -19.52 -13.24
CA GLU A 201 -7.30 -19.12 -12.29
C GLU A 201 -8.14 -17.94 -12.84
N PRO A 202 -8.99 -18.17 -13.86
CA PRO A 202 -9.69 -17.11 -14.58
C PRO A 202 -10.69 -16.33 -13.71
N GLU A 203 -11.35 -16.98 -12.74
CA GLU A 203 -12.31 -16.31 -11.85
C GLU A 203 -11.64 -15.24 -10.98
N GLN A 204 -10.46 -15.55 -10.43
CA GLN A 204 -9.64 -14.65 -9.63
C GLN A 204 -9.08 -13.53 -10.51
N ALA A 205 -8.57 -13.87 -11.70
CA ALA A 205 -8.08 -12.89 -12.66
C ALA A 205 -9.16 -11.85 -13.01
N PHE A 206 -10.37 -12.33 -13.31
CA PHE A 206 -11.52 -11.48 -13.63
C PHE A 206 -11.90 -10.59 -12.45
N SER A 207 -12.05 -11.16 -11.24
CA SER A 207 -12.41 -10.42 -10.03
C SER A 207 -11.40 -9.31 -9.70
N VAL A 208 -10.11 -9.62 -9.77
CA VAL A 208 -9.03 -8.66 -9.49
C VAL A 208 -8.97 -7.56 -10.54
N ALA A 209 -9.08 -7.91 -11.83
CA ALA A 209 -9.11 -6.92 -12.92
C ALA A 209 -10.32 -5.97 -12.81
N GLN A 210 -11.49 -6.48 -12.43
CA GLN A 210 -12.67 -5.66 -12.19
C GLN A 210 -12.46 -4.64 -11.07
N ARG A 211 -11.70 -4.98 -10.03
CA ARG A 211 -11.37 -4.05 -8.93
C ARG A 211 -10.52 -2.87 -9.38
N ALA A 212 -9.76 -2.99 -10.47
CA ALA A 212 -8.97 -1.88 -11.02
C ALA A 212 -9.81 -0.88 -11.83
N LEU A 213 -10.95 -1.33 -12.40
CA LEU A 213 -11.80 -0.53 -13.31
C LEU A 213 -12.21 0.84 -12.76
N PRO A 214 -12.70 0.98 -11.50
CA PRO A 214 -13.15 2.29 -11.01
C PRO A 214 -12.04 3.34 -11.02
N ALA A 215 -10.81 2.95 -10.67
CA ALA A 215 -9.67 3.86 -10.64
C ALA A 215 -9.21 4.24 -12.05
N VAL A 216 -9.06 3.26 -12.97
CA VAL A 216 -8.61 3.53 -14.34
C VAL A 216 -9.64 4.34 -15.14
N ARG A 217 -10.94 4.14 -14.89
CA ARG A 217 -12.02 4.94 -15.50
C ARG A 217 -12.04 6.37 -15.00
N ARG A 218 -11.91 6.58 -13.69
CA ARG A 218 -12.06 7.91 -13.08
C ARG A 218 -10.84 8.81 -13.27
N TYR A 219 -9.63 8.24 -13.25
CA TYR A 219 -8.38 9.01 -13.22
C TYR A 219 -7.58 8.97 -14.51
N GLY A 220 -8.15 8.46 -15.61
CA GLY A 220 -7.57 8.60 -16.94
C GLY A 220 -6.25 7.83 -17.16
N LEU A 221 -6.08 6.69 -16.50
CA LEU A 221 -4.95 5.77 -16.76
C LEU A 221 -5.23 4.99 -18.04
N LYS A 222 -5.11 5.65 -19.20
CA LYS A 222 -5.59 5.16 -20.50
C LYS A 222 -5.00 3.81 -20.90
N ASP A 223 -3.67 3.68 -20.82
CA ASP A 223 -2.97 2.42 -21.14
C ASP A 223 -3.48 1.27 -20.28
N TYR A 224 -3.58 1.49 -18.97
CA TYR A 224 -4.14 0.53 -18.02
C TYR A 224 -5.61 0.24 -18.30
N ARG A 225 -6.42 1.25 -18.63
CA ARG A 225 -7.85 1.09 -18.90
C ARG A 225 -8.07 0.17 -20.09
N ALA A 226 -7.40 0.43 -21.21
CA ALA A 226 -7.50 -0.39 -22.41
C ALA A 226 -7.04 -1.82 -22.15
N ALA A 227 -5.90 -2.00 -21.49
CA ALA A 227 -5.35 -3.32 -21.21
C ALA A 227 -6.17 -4.14 -20.19
N VAL A 228 -6.73 -3.49 -19.16
CA VAL A 228 -7.63 -4.15 -18.19
C VAL A 228 -8.94 -4.54 -18.86
N LEU A 229 -9.53 -3.68 -19.70
CA LEU A 229 -10.74 -4.02 -20.46
C LEU A 229 -10.48 -5.20 -21.39
N GLN A 230 -9.36 -5.21 -22.11
CA GLN A 230 -8.99 -6.33 -22.99
C GLN A 230 -8.86 -7.64 -22.20
N LEU A 231 -8.18 -7.65 -21.04
CA LEU A 231 -8.08 -8.86 -20.22
C LEU A 231 -9.46 -9.33 -19.73
N LEU A 232 -10.34 -8.41 -19.34
CA LEU A 232 -11.71 -8.75 -18.91
C LEU A 232 -12.57 -9.32 -20.04
N LEU A 233 -12.36 -8.88 -21.28
CA LEU A 233 -12.98 -9.51 -22.46
C LEU A 233 -12.50 -10.94 -22.60
N ASP A 234 -11.18 -11.15 -22.66
CA ASP A 234 -10.56 -12.45 -22.93
C ASP A 234 -10.98 -13.48 -21.86
N VAL A 235 -10.83 -13.13 -20.59
CA VAL A 235 -11.20 -13.98 -19.45
C VAL A 235 -12.72 -14.12 -19.33
N GLY A 236 -13.47 -13.05 -19.63
CA GLY A 236 -14.94 -13.07 -19.60
C GLY A 236 -15.54 -14.02 -20.64
N TYR A 237 -14.98 -14.07 -21.86
CA TYR A 237 -15.37 -15.05 -22.86
C TYR A 237 -15.07 -16.48 -22.41
N GLN A 238 -13.89 -16.72 -21.82
CA GLN A 238 -13.52 -18.02 -21.24
C GLN A 238 -14.53 -18.49 -20.17
N LEU A 239 -15.00 -17.57 -19.33
CA LEU A 239 -15.96 -17.84 -18.25
C LEU A 239 -17.43 -17.80 -18.68
N GLY A 240 -17.74 -17.48 -19.95
CA GLY A 240 -19.13 -17.30 -20.42
C GLY A 240 -19.87 -16.13 -19.76
N ARG A 241 -19.15 -15.09 -19.32
CA ARG A 241 -19.70 -13.89 -18.68
C ARG A 241 -20.18 -12.87 -19.72
N PRO A 242 -21.15 -11.99 -19.40
CA PRO A 242 -21.53 -10.90 -20.29
C PRO A 242 -20.39 -9.88 -20.38
N VAL A 243 -19.85 -9.69 -21.59
CA VAL A 243 -18.69 -8.81 -21.86
C VAL A 243 -19.02 -7.63 -22.80
N ALA A 244 -20.27 -7.50 -23.25
CA ALA A 244 -20.69 -6.48 -24.21
C ALA A 244 -20.34 -5.05 -23.76
N THR A 245 -20.55 -4.74 -22.47
CA THR A 245 -20.26 -3.42 -21.91
C THR A 245 -18.76 -3.08 -21.93
N PHE A 246 -17.90 -4.07 -21.69
CA PHE A 246 -16.44 -3.87 -21.78
C PHE A 246 -16.00 -3.70 -23.24
N GLN A 247 -16.66 -4.39 -24.16
CA GLN A 247 -16.36 -4.32 -25.59
C GLN A 247 -16.74 -2.95 -26.15
N GLU A 248 -17.94 -2.47 -25.86
CA GLU A 248 -18.40 -1.13 -26.21
C GLU A 248 -17.49 -0.03 -25.63
N GLU A 249 -17.07 -0.18 -24.37
CA GLU A 249 -16.16 0.78 -23.74
C GLU A 249 -14.80 0.80 -24.44
N LEU A 250 -14.27 -0.37 -24.80
CA LEU A 250 -12.99 -0.49 -25.48
C LEU A 250 -13.03 0.05 -26.91
N THR A 251 -14.13 -0.14 -27.65
CA THR A 251 -14.28 0.43 -28.99
C THR A 251 -14.34 1.96 -28.93
N VAL A 252 -15.14 2.52 -28.02
CA VAL A 252 -15.21 3.98 -27.81
C VAL A 252 -13.84 4.57 -27.45
N LEU A 253 -13.06 3.88 -26.61
CA LEU A 253 -11.70 4.32 -26.28
C LEU A 253 -10.79 4.34 -27.51
N ARG A 254 -10.83 3.29 -28.34
CA ARG A 254 -10.00 3.20 -29.56
C ARG A 254 -10.37 4.27 -30.59
N ASP A 255 -11.66 4.51 -30.76
CA ASP A 255 -12.19 5.50 -31.71
C ASP A 255 -11.83 6.93 -31.27
N ALA A 256 -11.95 7.23 -29.97
CA ALA A 256 -11.62 8.54 -29.41
C ALA A 256 -10.15 8.93 -29.61
N GLU A 257 -9.24 7.95 -29.69
CA GLU A 257 -7.81 8.19 -29.86
C GLU A 257 -7.34 7.97 -31.30
N ARG A 258 -8.25 7.87 -32.27
CA ARG A 258 -7.91 7.63 -33.70
C ARG A 258 -7.00 6.39 -33.89
N GLY A 259 -7.12 5.40 -33.01
CA GLY A 259 -6.26 4.21 -33.01
C GLY A 259 -4.91 4.35 -32.28
N GLU A 260 -4.63 5.47 -31.59
CA GLU A 260 -3.42 5.64 -30.77
C GLU A 260 -3.49 4.92 -29.41
N VAL A 261 -4.66 4.35 -29.02
CA VAL A 261 -4.76 3.52 -27.80
C VAL A 261 -3.73 2.41 -27.88
N SER A 262 -2.85 2.36 -26.88
CA SER A 262 -1.85 1.31 -26.72
C SER A 262 -2.48 -0.08 -26.92
N SER A 263 -2.01 -0.78 -27.95
CA SER A 263 -2.41 -2.18 -28.22
C SER A 263 -1.73 -3.18 -27.30
N ARG A 264 -0.99 -2.69 -26.30
CA ARG A 264 -0.21 -3.53 -25.39
C ARG A 264 -1.15 -4.36 -24.52
N SER A 265 -0.84 -5.65 -24.43
CA SER A 265 -1.52 -6.51 -23.47
C SER A 265 -1.24 -6.05 -22.02
N LEU A 266 -2.11 -6.38 -21.08
CA LEU A 266 -1.87 -6.06 -19.66
C LEU A 266 -0.55 -6.65 -19.16
N LYS A 267 -0.16 -7.81 -19.68
CA LYS A 267 1.11 -8.45 -19.39
C LYS A 267 2.30 -7.64 -19.89
N GLU A 268 2.23 -7.05 -21.08
CA GLU A 268 3.29 -6.18 -21.59
C GLU A 268 3.49 -4.93 -20.73
N ILE A 269 2.39 -4.29 -20.31
CA ILE A 269 2.45 -3.12 -19.41
C ILE A 269 3.11 -3.51 -18.09
N VAL A 270 2.62 -4.58 -17.45
CA VAL A 270 3.14 -5.08 -16.17
C VAL A 270 4.61 -5.48 -16.25
N VAL A 271 5.03 -6.12 -17.35
CA VAL A 271 6.43 -6.54 -17.55
C VAL A 271 7.35 -5.33 -17.70
N GLN A 272 6.90 -4.27 -18.35
CA GLN A 272 7.66 -3.04 -18.56
C GLN A 272 7.76 -2.17 -17.30
N GLU A 273 6.92 -2.40 -16.29
CA GLU A 273 7.05 -1.68 -15.02
C GLU A 273 8.34 -2.03 -14.27
N PHE A 274 8.93 -1.00 -13.67
CA PHE A 274 10.15 -1.10 -12.87
C PHE A 274 11.38 -1.65 -13.61
N ILE A 275 11.42 -1.51 -14.95
CA ILE A 275 12.62 -1.70 -15.76
C ILE A 275 13.51 -0.44 -15.71
#